data_AF-Q1I3D9-F1
#
_entry.id   AF-Q1I3D9-F1
#
_cell.length_a   1.000
_cell.length_b   1.000
_cell.length_c   1.000
_cell.angle_alpha   90.00
_cell.angle_beta   90.00
_cell.angle_gamma   90.00
#
_symmetry.space_group_name_H-M   'P 1'
#
loop_
_entity.id
_entity.type
_entity.pdbx_description
1 polymer ?
#
loop_
_entity_poly.entity_id
_entity_poly.type
_entity_poly.pdbx_seq_one_letter_code
_entity_poly.pdbx_strand_id
1 'polypeptide(L)'
;MVGQKLNATIGGDVQEQILGLRRSVSNVSQRLQAPKTWLGSEEVNVLQVLCDLLHLVEQMNVQLAGHVHGASPTPHNAQANSLHAVRASNFASVLQGVTAQP
;
A
#
# COMPACT_ATOMS: atom_id res chain seq x y z
N MET A 1 11.42 -9.49 -34.46
CA MET A 1 11.07 -8.13 -34.00
C MET A 1 12.23 -7.63 -33.16
N VAL A 2 12.94 -6.58 -33.58
CA VAL A 2 13.97 -5.93 -32.75
C VAL A 2 13.24 -4.85 -31.95
N GLY A 3 13.24 -4.93 -30.61
CA GLY A 3 12.57 -3.94 -29.77
C GLY A 3 13.27 -2.58 -29.92
N GLN A 4 12.64 -1.63 -30.60
CA GLN A 4 13.13 -0.25 -30.62
C GLN A 4 12.93 0.36 -29.23
N LYS A 5 14.03 0.74 -28.58
CA LYS A 5 14.02 1.44 -27.30
C LYS A 5 13.67 2.91 -27.56
N LEU A 6 12.46 3.32 -27.21
CA LEU A 6 12.08 4.73 -27.18
C LEU A 6 12.50 5.32 -25.82
N ASN A 7 13.37 6.34 -25.83
CA ASN A 7 13.66 7.15 -24.65
C ASN A 7 13.12 8.56 -24.91
N ALA A 8 12.42 9.13 -23.94
CA ALA A 8 12.01 10.54 -23.96
C ALA A 8 12.40 11.18 -22.63
N THR A 9 12.97 12.38 -22.71
CA THR A 9 13.24 13.22 -21.54
C THR A 9 12.39 14.47 -21.70
N ILE A 10 11.44 14.68 -20.78
CA ILE A 10 10.55 15.84 -20.79
C ILE A 10 10.96 16.75 -19.64
N GLY A 11 11.28 18.01 -19.95
CA GLY A 11 11.76 19.01 -18.97
C GLY A 11 10.64 19.73 -18.21
N GLY A 12 9.38 19.33 -18.42
CA GLY A 12 8.19 19.88 -17.77
C GLY A 12 7.17 18.78 -17.49
N ASP A 13 5.93 19.17 -17.19
CA ASP A 13 4.88 18.21 -16.83
C ASP A 13 4.46 17.33 -18.01
N VAL A 14 4.15 16.06 -17.71
CA VAL A 14 3.60 15.11 -18.67
C VAL A 14 2.13 14.89 -18.32
N GLN A 15 1.24 15.25 -19.24
CA GLN A 15 -0.19 14.94 -19.13
C GLN A 15 -0.56 13.93 -20.23
N GLU A 16 -0.93 12.72 -19.82
CA GLU A 16 -1.38 11.66 -20.73
C GLU A 16 -2.89 11.47 -20.56
N GLN A 17 -3.67 11.68 -21.64
CA GLN A 17 -5.10 11.35 -21.68
C GLN A 17 -5.30 10.16 -22.60
N ILE A 18 -5.79 9.05 -22.04
CA ILE A 18 -6.00 7.80 -22.78
C ILE A 18 -7.50 7.52 -22.82
N LEU A 19 -8.09 7.63 -24.01
CA LEU A 19 -9.52 7.37 -24.22
C LEU A 19 -9.88 5.87 -24.15
N GLY A 20 -8.88 4.99 -24.23
CA GLY A 20 -9.02 3.53 -24.17
C GLY A 20 -8.19 2.88 -23.08
N LEU A 21 -7.71 1.66 -23.30
CA LEU A 21 -6.88 0.94 -22.34
C LEU A 21 -5.39 1.24 -22.54
N ARG A 22 -4.72 1.71 -21.48
CA ARG A 22 -3.26 1.65 -21.41
C ARG A 22 -2.82 0.25 -20.97
N ARG A 23 -2.14 -0.50 -21.84
CA ARG A 23 -1.52 -1.77 -21.47
C ARG A 23 -0.01 -1.60 -21.36
N SER A 24 0.53 -1.76 -20.15
CA SER A 24 1.96 -1.84 -19.90
C SER A 24 2.34 -3.30 -19.66
N VAL A 25 3.27 -3.84 -20.45
CA VAL A 25 3.76 -5.23 -20.31
C VAL A 25 5.27 -5.19 -20.14
N SER A 26 5.75 -5.66 -18.99
CA SER A 26 7.17 -5.79 -18.69
C SER A 26 7.51 -7.24 -18.34
N ASN A 27 8.62 -7.77 -18.87
CA ASN A 27 9.07 -9.13 -18.56
C ASN A 27 9.65 -9.27 -17.13
N VAL A 28 10.20 -8.17 -16.58
CA VAL A 28 10.89 -8.20 -15.28
C VAL A 28 10.15 -7.35 -14.24
N SER A 29 10.03 -6.04 -14.48
CA SER A 29 9.34 -5.15 -13.55
C SER A 29 8.89 -3.85 -14.22
N GLN A 30 7.80 -3.29 -13.73
CA GLN A 30 7.41 -1.91 -13.98
C GLN A 30 7.63 -1.11 -12.70
N ARG A 31 8.25 0.08 -12.82
CA ARG A 31 8.48 1.00 -11.71
C ARG A 31 7.84 2.34 -12.04
N LEU A 32 6.97 2.81 -11.15
CA LEU A 32 6.38 4.15 -11.19
C LEU A 32 6.97 4.94 -10.02
N GLN A 33 7.62 6.05 -10.30
CA GLN A 33 8.25 6.88 -9.28
C GLN A 33 7.88 8.34 -9.52
N ALA A 34 7.18 8.92 -8.57
CA ALA A 34 6.88 10.34 -8.48
C ALA A 34 7.12 10.76 -7.03
N PRO A 35 7.37 12.04 -6.73
CA PRO A 35 7.55 12.51 -5.36
C PRO A 35 6.44 12.03 -4.42
N LYS A 36 5.22 11.91 -4.95
CA LYS A 36 4.04 11.35 -4.28
C LYS A 36 3.28 10.53 -5.31
N THR A 37 2.96 9.29 -4.97
CA THR A 37 2.31 8.38 -5.93
C THR A 37 0.81 8.41 -5.71
N TRP A 38 0.07 8.63 -6.80
CA TRP A 38 -1.38 8.47 -6.83
C TRP A 38 -1.74 7.31 -7.75
N LEU A 39 -2.52 6.37 -7.24
CA LEU A 39 -3.05 5.25 -8.02
C LEU A 39 -4.53 5.12 -7.73
N GLY A 40 -5.37 5.44 -8.71
CA GLY A 40 -6.83 5.34 -8.59
C GLY A 40 -7.54 6.45 -9.36
N SER A 41 -8.70 6.87 -8.87
CA SER A 41 -9.52 7.95 -9.47
C SER A 41 -9.24 9.29 -8.78
N GLU A 42 -9.94 10.36 -9.16
CA GLU A 42 -9.87 11.65 -8.46
C GLU A 42 -10.28 11.53 -6.98
N GLU A 43 -11.21 10.64 -6.67
CA GLU A 43 -11.77 10.46 -5.32
C GLU A 43 -11.08 9.35 -4.51
N VAL A 44 -10.43 8.39 -5.17
CA VAL A 44 -9.88 7.19 -4.53
C VAL A 44 -8.39 7.06 -4.83
N ASN A 45 -7.57 7.07 -3.77
CA ASN A 45 -6.18 6.65 -3.83
C ASN A 45 -6.02 5.26 -3.20
N VAL A 46 -5.70 4.25 -4.01
CA VAL A 46 -5.50 2.87 -3.56
C VAL A 46 -4.44 2.78 -2.46
N LEU A 47 -3.40 3.61 -2.50
CA LEU A 47 -2.38 3.58 -1.46
C LEU A 47 -2.90 4.13 -0.12
N GLN A 48 -3.84 5.08 -0.14
CA GLN A 48 -4.53 5.53 1.08
C GLN A 48 -5.43 4.41 1.63
N VAL A 49 -6.20 3.74 0.78
CA VAL A 49 -7.02 2.58 1.19
C VAL A 49 -6.16 1.49 1.83
N LEU A 50 -4.95 1.26 1.33
CA LEU A 50 -4.00 0.32 1.94
C LEU A 50 -3.50 0.79 3.31
N CYS A 51 -3.23 2.09 3.50
CA CYS A 51 -2.92 2.64 4.82
C CYS A 51 -4.07 2.40 5.80
N ASP A 52 -5.31 2.69 5.39
CA ASP A 52 -6.50 2.52 6.24
C ASP A 52 -6.72 1.05 6.59
N LEU A 53 -6.50 0.14 5.64
CA LEU A 53 -6.54 -1.30 5.87
C LEU A 53 -5.48 -1.74 6.88
N LEU A 54 -4.25 -1.23 6.80
CA LEU A 54 -3.18 -1.58 7.73
C LEU A 54 -3.48 -1.11 9.16
N HIS A 55 -4.07 0.09 9.32
CA HIS A 55 -4.55 0.54 10.62
C HIS A 55 -5.69 -0.34 11.16
N LEU A 56 -6.63 -0.76 10.29
CA LEU A 56 -7.70 -1.67 10.70
C LEU A 56 -7.14 -3.03 11.15
N VAL A 57 -6.14 -3.57 10.44
CA VAL A 57 -5.46 -4.82 10.80
C VAL A 57 -4.69 -4.68 12.11
N GLU A 58 -4.04 -3.54 12.36
CA GLU A 58 -3.41 -3.25 13.65
C GLU A 58 -4.44 -3.31 14.79
N GLN A 59 -5.53 -2.54 14.65
CA GLN A 59 -6.59 -2.49 15.66
C GLN A 59 -7.22 -3.87 15.92
N MET A 60 -7.48 -4.63 14.85
CA MET A 60 -7.98 -5.99 14.94
C MET A 60 -7.03 -6.88 15.75
N ASN A 61 -5.73 -6.82 15.49
CA ASN A 61 -4.75 -7.62 16.21
C ASN A 61 -4.59 -7.20 17.69
N VAL A 62 -4.74 -5.91 18.01
CA VAL A 62 -4.79 -5.44 19.40
C VAL A 62 -6.01 -6.02 20.13
N GLN A 63 -7.19 -6.00 19.50
CA GLN A 63 -8.40 -6.59 20.07
C GLN A 63 -8.26 -8.11 20.26
N LEU A 64 -7.68 -8.81 19.29
CA LEU A 64 -7.38 -10.25 19.38
C LEU A 64 -6.28 -10.57 20.40
N ALA A 65 -5.38 -9.65 20.74
CA ALA A 65 -4.41 -9.89 21.81
C ALA A 65 -5.06 -9.76 23.20
N GLY A 66 -6.03 -8.85 23.34
CA GLY A 66 -6.74 -8.58 24.59
C GLY A 66 -7.97 -9.47 24.82
N HIS A 67 -8.38 -10.29 23.85
CA HIS A 67 -9.54 -11.15 24.03
C HIS A 67 -9.28 -12.23 25.09
N VAL A 68 -10.26 -12.45 25.97
CA VAL A 68 -10.21 -13.46 27.01
C VAL A 68 -11.51 -14.25 27.03
N HIS A 69 -11.44 -15.54 27.34
CA HIS A 69 -12.60 -16.36 27.67
C HIS A 69 -12.73 -16.42 29.19
N GLY A 70 -13.94 -16.40 29.75
CA GLY A 70 -14.20 -16.32 31.19
C GLY A 70 -13.45 -17.37 32.03
N ALA A 71 -14.05 -18.52 32.30
CA ALA A 71 -13.37 -19.62 32.99
C ALA A 71 -12.55 -20.46 32.01
N SER A 72 -11.48 -19.90 31.44
CA SER A 72 -10.52 -20.61 30.59
C SER A 72 -9.18 -19.88 30.59
N PRO A 73 -8.06 -20.59 30.39
CA PRO A 73 -6.76 -19.92 30.27
C PRO A 73 -6.76 -18.96 29.08
N THR A 74 -6.00 -17.87 29.21
CA THR A 74 -5.81 -16.90 28.14
C THR A 74 -5.30 -17.61 26.87
N PRO A 75 -5.83 -17.29 25.68
CA PRO A 75 -5.36 -17.86 24.43
C PRO A 75 -3.84 -17.71 24.25
N HIS A 76 -3.18 -18.80 23.87
CA HIS A 76 -1.72 -18.85 23.68
C HIS A 76 -1.20 -17.90 22.57
N ASN A 77 -2.08 -17.38 21.72
CA ASN A 77 -1.72 -16.51 20.59
C ASN A 77 -1.66 -15.01 20.94
N ALA A 78 -1.94 -14.59 22.18
CA ALA A 78 -1.99 -13.16 22.54
C ALA A 78 -0.69 -12.41 22.16
N GLN A 79 0.47 -12.99 22.49
CA GLN A 79 1.76 -12.41 22.15
C GLN A 79 1.98 -12.31 20.63
N ALA A 80 1.56 -13.34 19.88
CA ALA A 80 1.67 -13.34 18.42
C ALA A 80 0.81 -12.23 17.81
N ASN A 81 -0.43 -12.05 18.27
CA ASN A 81 -1.32 -10.99 17.83
C ASN A 81 -0.75 -9.60 18.13
N SER A 82 -0.16 -9.37 19.32
CA SER A 82 0.53 -8.11 19.61
C SER A 82 1.69 -7.84 18.64
N LEU A 83 2.46 -8.86 18.27
CA LEU A 83 3.53 -8.72 17.27
C LEU A 83 2.98 -8.44 15.85
N HIS A 84 1.82 -8.98 15.51
CA HIS A 84 1.15 -8.68 14.24
C HIS A 84 0.66 -7.23 14.18
N ALA A 85 0.12 -6.70 15.28
CA ALA A 85 -0.25 -5.29 15.38
C ALA A 85 0.95 -4.37 15.12
N VAL A 86 2.08 -4.64 15.77
CA VAL A 86 3.33 -3.87 15.57
C VAL A 86 3.80 -3.93 14.11
N ARG A 87 3.73 -5.10 13.46
CA ARG A 87 4.10 -5.23 12.04
C ARG A 87 3.18 -4.42 11.13
N ALA A 88 1.88 -4.47 11.36
CA ALA A 88 0.91 -3.70 10.58
C ALA A 88 1.17 -2.19 10.70
N SER A 89 1.42 -1.71 11.92
CA SER A 89 1.78 -0.31 12.20
C SER A 89 3.06 0.12 11.45
N ASN A 90 4.11 -0.72 11.48
CA ASN A 90 5.35 -0.45 10.74
C ASN A 90 5.13 -0.36 9.23
N PHE A 91 4.32 -1.26 8.65
CA PHE A 91 3.98 -1.19 7.22
C PHE A 91 3.17 0.06 6.89
N ALA A 92 2.24 0.47 7.76
CA ALA A 92 1.48 1.70 7.58
C ALA A 92 2.40 2.92 7.55
N SER A 93 3.36 3.00 8.48
CA SER A 93 4.35 4.09 8.53
C SER A 93 5.22 4.17 7.25
N VAL A 94 5.70 3.02 6.77
CA VAL A 94 6.48 2.96 5.53
C VAL A 94 5.64 3.42 4.34
N LEU A 95 4.39 2.98 4.24
CA LEU A 95 3.51 3.34 3.14
C LEU A 95 3.13 4.83 3.18
N GLN A 96 2.84 5.39 4.36
CA GLN A 96 2.56 6.81 4.53
C GLN A 96 3.67 7.71 3.99
N GLY A 97 4.93 7.29 4.14
CA GLY A 97 6.09 8.01 3.60
C GLY A 97 6.09 8.15 2.07
N VAL A 98 5.32 7.33 1.34
CA VAL A 98 5.21 7.40 -0.13
C VAL A 98 3.82 7.85 -0.62
N THR A 99 2.86 8.07 0.29
CA THR A 99 1.48 8.48 -0.04
C THR A 99 1.10 9.90 0.38
N ALA A 100 1.62 10.40 1.50
CA ALA A 100 1.13 11.64 2.08
C ALA A 100 1.38 12.85 1.16
N GLN A 101 0.32 13.57 0.74
CA GLN A 101 0.40 14.89 0.10
C GLN A 101 1.07 15.93 1.02
N PRO A 102 1.70 16.99 0.49
CA PRO A 102 2.46 17.93 1.31
C PRO A 102 1.54 18.77 2.18
#